data_AF-A0A0P9VPV0-F1
#
_entry.id   AF-A0A0P9VPV0-F1
#
_cell.length_a   1.000
_cell.length_b   1.000
_cell.length_c   1.000
_cell.angle_alpha   90.00
_cell.angle_beta   90.00
_cell.angle_gamma   90.00
#
_symmetry.space_group_name_H-M   'P 1'
#
loop_
_entity.id
_entity.type
_entity.pdbx_description
1 polymer ?
#
loop_
_entity_poly.entity_id
_entity_poly.type
_entity_poly.pdbx_seq_one_letter_code
_entity_poly.pdbx_strand_id
1 'polypeptide(L)'
;MSQPLMVTAAQKVGPKGTLTAGFVILAVLLALPLLSLLPADNSFQVSAYTLTLVGKILCYAIVALALDLVWGYAGLLSLGHGLFFALGGYAMGMYLMRQAAGDGLPAFMTFLSWTELPWYWAGTDNFLWALCLVVLAPGLLALVFGFFAFRSRIKGVYFSIMTQALTFAGMLLFFRNETGFGGNNGFTNFRSILGFSISSQGTRATLFLATVLLLIASLYIGWLAPGAEQVRPGSDGVA
;
A
#
# COMPACT_ATOMS: atom_id res chain seq x y z
N MET A 1 -25.30 -9.25 -17.66
CA MET A 1 -24.79 -8.66 -16.39
C MET A 1 -24.94 -7.16 -16.50
N SER A 2 -25.53 -6.50 -15.49
CA SER A 2 -25.58 -5.03 -15.43
C SER A 2 -24.15 -4.49 -15.39
N GLN A 3 -23.84 -3.53 -16.27
CA GLN A 3 -22.53 -2.91 -16.27
C GLN A 3 -22.26 -2.18 -14.94
N PRO A 4 -21.01 -2.13 -14.46
CA PRO A 4 -20.66 -1.38 -13.26
C PRO A 4 -21.10 0.08 -13.39
N LEU A 5 -21.65 0.65 -12.31
CA LEU A 5 -22.14 2.04 -12.28
C LEU A 5 -21.11 3.05 -12.80
N MET A 6 -19.82 2.87 -12.48
CA MET A 6 -18.75 3.74 -12.97
C MET A 6 -18.52 3.62 -14.48
N VAL A 7 -18.64 2.42 -15.05
CA VAL A 7 -18.50 2.20 -16.50
C VAL A 7 -19.69 2.83 -17.23
N THR A 8 -20.90 2.63 -16.72
CA THR A 8 -22.11 3.25 -17.25
C THR A 8 -22.04 4.78 -17.20
N ALA A 9 -21.56 5.34 -16.08
CA ALA A 9 -21.37 6.78 -15.93
C ALA A 9 -20.29 7.31 -16.89
N ALA A 10 -19.16 6.61 -17.01
CA ALA A 10 -18.07 6.96 -17.92
C ALA A 10 -18.52 6.96 -19.39
N GLN A 11 -19.28 5.93 -19.81
CA GLN A 11 -19.84 5.84 -21.16
C GLN A 11 -20.84 6.97 -21.43
N LYS A 12 -21.67 7.32 -20.45
CA LYS A 12 -22.66 8.40 -20.56
C LYS A 12 -22.02 9.78 -20.68
N VAL A 13 -20.91 9.99 -19.97
CA VAL A 13 -20.15 11.26 -19.93
C VAL A 13 -19.21 11.40 -21.14
N GLY A 14 -18.84 10.28 -21.77
CA GLY A 14 -17.95 10.24 -22.93
C GLY A 14 -16.47 10.43 -22.58
N PRO A 15 -15.56 10.17 -23.54
CA PRO A 15 -14.11 10.11 -23.30
C PRO A 15 -13.50 11.45 -22.87
N LYS A 16 -14.01 12.58 -23.39
CA LYS A 16 -13.54 13.91 -22.98
C LYS A 16 -13.98 14.25 -21.56
N GLY A 17 -15.16 13.80 -21.15
CA GLY A 17 -15.70 14.06 -19.81
C GLY A 17 -15.02 13.21 -18.72
N THR A 18 -14.65 11.97 -19.03
CA THR A 18 -13.87 11.13 -18.09
C THR A 18 -12.45 11.64 -17.91
N LEU A 19 -11.80 12.09 -18.98
CA LEU A 19 -10.46 12.71 -18.92
C LEU A 19 -10.47 14.00 -18.11
N THR A 20 -11.47 14.87 -18.32
CA THR A 20 -11.60 16.12 -17.55
C THR A 20 -11.86 15.85 -16.07
N ALA A 21 -12.73 14.90 -15.73
CA ALA A 21 -12.94 14.48 -14.35
C ALA A 21 -11.65 13.95 -13.69
N GLY A 22 -10.90 13.10 -14.40
CA GLY A 22 -9.60 12.60 -13.94
C GLY A 22 -8.59 13.73 -13.71
N PHE A 23 -8.51 14.69 -14.62
CA PHE A 23 -7.64 15.85 -14.49
C PHE A 23 -8.03 16.73 -13.30
N VAL A 24 -9.33 16.97 -13.08
CA VAL A 24 -9.82 17.73 -11.93
C VAL A 24 -9.47 17.04 -10.62
N ILE A 25 -9.68 15.72 -10.52
CA ILE A 25 -9.30 14.95 -9.32
C ILE A 25 -7.81 15.06 -9.07
N LEU A 26 -6.98 14.88 -10.10
CA LEU A 26 -5.54 15.01 -9.98
C LEU A 26 -5.11 16.41 -9.54
N ALA A 27 -5.70 17.46 -10.14
CA ALA A 27 -5.42 18.85 -9.76
C ALA A 27 -5.77 19.11 -8.30
N VAL A 28 -6.91 18.61 -7.81
CA VAL A 28 -7.30 18.70 -6.39
C VAL A 28 -6.28 17.97 -5.50
N LEU A 29 -5.89 16.74 -5.85
CA LEU A 29 -4.91 15.98 -5.08
C LEU A 29 -3.55 16.69 -5.02
N LEU A 30 -3.09 17.32 -6.10
CA LEU A 30 -1.85 18.09 -6.12
C LEU A 30 -1.97 19.42 -5.36
N ALA A 31 -3.16 20.03 -5.32
CA ALA A 31 -3.40 21.26 -4.58
C ALA A 31 -3.44 21.05 -3.06
N LEU A 32 -3.99 19.92 -2.57
CA LEU A 32 -4.12 19.63 -1.15
C LEU A 32 -2.82 19.80 -0.32
N PRO A 33 -1.66 19.24 -0.70
CA PRO A 33 -0.41 19.42 0.05
C PRO A 33 0.16 20.84 -0.09
N LEU A 34 -0.23 21.63 -1.10
CA LEU A 34 0.15 23.04 -1.21
C LEU A 34 -0.73 23.89 -0.28
N LEU A 35 -2.04 23.64 -0.24
CA LEU A 35 -3.00 24.29 0.66
C LEU A 35 -2.69 23.97 2.13
N SER A 36 -2.48 22.69 2.37
CA SER A 36 -1.31 22.15 3.06
C SER A 36 -0.45 23.09 3.87
N LEU A 37 0.41 23.83 3.15
CA LEU A 37 1.58 24.54 3.65
C LEU A 37 1.27 26.00 4.02
N LEU A 38 0.05 26.47 3.78
CA LEU A 38 -0.33 27.83 4.15
C LEU A 38 -0.29 28.04 5.68
N PRO A 39 -0.12 29.29 6.13
CA PRO A 39 -0.23 29.66 7.54
C PRO A 39 -1.60 29.31 8.12
N ALA A 40 -1.63 29.07 9.43
CA ALA A 40 -2.83 28.63 10.16
C ALA A 40 -4.01 29.60 10.08
N ASP A 41 -3.72 30.89 9.90
CA ASP A 41 -4.73 31.95 9.86
C ASP A 41 -5.45 32.06 8.50
N ASN A 42 -5.00 31.33 7.48
CA ASN A 42 -5.59 31.40 6.15
C ASN A 42 -6.85 30.52 6.05
N SER A 43 -7.96 31.10 5.59
CA SER A 43 -9.24 30.38 5.43
C SER A 43 -9.19 29.19 4.46
N PHE A 44 -8.20 29.13 3.56
CA PHE A 44 -8.01 28.02 2.62
C PHE A 44 -7.02 26.96 3.11
N GLN A 45 -6.50 27.08 4.34
CA GLN A 45 -5.56 26.11 4.86
C GLN A 45 -6.22 24.75 5.04
N VAL A 46 -5.59 23.70 4.50
CA VAL A 46 -6.02 22.32 4.72
C VAL A 46 -5.41 21.81 6.01
N SER A 47 -6.26 21.36 6.93
CA SER A 47 -5.81 20.80 8.20
C SER A 47 -4.92 19.56 8.01
N ALA A 48 -3.99 19.34 8.94
CA ALA A 48 -3.19 18.12 8.95
C ALA A 48 -4.04 16.85 9.03
N TYR A 49 -5.18 16.90 9.73
CA TYR A 49 -6.12 15.80 9.82
C TYR A 49 -6.68 15.44 8.44
N THR A 50 -7.18 16.42 7.69
CA THR A 50 -7.72 16.20 6.35
C THR A 50 -6.66 15.61 5.42
N LEU A 51 -5.45 16.17 5.42
CA LEU A 51 -4.37 15.68 4.56
C LEU A 51 -4.00 14.23 4.89
N THR A 52 -3.85 13.90 6.19
CA THR A 52 -3.51 12.53 6.63
C THR A 52 -4.64 11.54 6.39
N LEU A 53 -5.90 11.95 6.55
CA LEU A 53 -7.06 11.12 6.25
C LEU A 53 -7.15 10.80 4.76
N VAL A 54 -7.03 11.81 3.89
CA VAL A 54 -7.04 11.60 2.45
C VAL A 54 -5.84 10.76 2.02
N GLY A 55 -4.65 11.02 2.56
CA GLY A 55 -3.46 10.19 2.31
C GLY A 55 -3.70 8.72 2.66
N LYS A 56 -4.34 8.44 3.81
CA LYS A 56 -4.71 7.09 4.21
C LYS A 56 -5.72 6.45 3.24
N ILE A 57 -6.71 7.21 2.76
CA ILE A 57 -7.67 6.74 1.76
C ILE A 57 -6.94 6.39 0.46
N LEU A 58 -6.00 7.21 0.01
CA LEU A 58 -5.19 6.93 -1.19
C LEU A 58 -4.33 5.66 -1.02
N CYS A 59 -3.73 5.45 0.15
CA CYS A 59 -3.02 4.20 0.44
C CYS A 59 -3.94 2.98 0.29
N TYR A 60 -5.16 3.02 0.84
CA TYR A 60 -6.14 1.94 0.65
C TYR A 60 -6.64 1.82 -0.79
N ALA A 61 -6.73 2.93 -1.54
CA ALA A 61 -7.06 2.89 -2.96
C ALA A 61 -5.99 2.16 -3.77
N ILE A 62 -4.70 2.34 -3.45
CA ILE A 62 -3.61 1.58 -4.07
C ILE A 62 -3.74 0.08 -3.77
N VAL A 63 -4.09 -0.29 -2.52
CA VAL A 63 -4.33 -1.69 -2.15
C VAL A 63 -5.53 -2.27 -2.92
N ALA A 64 -6.62 -1.53 -3.04
CA ALA A 64 -7.79 -1.94 -3.80
C ALA A 64 -7.46 -2.11 -5.29
N LEU A 65 -6.68 -1.19 -5.87
CA LEU A 65 -6.19 -1.28 -7.24
C LEU A 65 -5.29 -2.50 -7.46
N ALA A 66 -4.41 -2.83 -6.51
CA ALA A 66 -3.58 -4.03 -6.61
C ALA A 66 -4.44 -5.31 -6.65
N LEU A 67 -5.50 -5.38 -5.84
CA LEU A 67 -6.44 -6.49 -5.86
C LEU A 67 -7.22 -6.55 -7.18
N ASP A 68 -7.67 -5.40 -7.68
CA ASP A 68 -8.35 -5.29 -8.98
C ASP A 68 -7.45 -5.75 -10.13
N LEU A 69 -6.17 -5.40 -10.12
CA LEU A 69 -5.22 -5.87 -11.13
C LEU A 69 -5.03 -7.39 -11.08
N VAL A 70 -4.89 -7.98 -9.89
CA VAL A 70 -4.73 -9.44 -9.77
C VAL A 70 -5.99 -10.18 -10.21
N TRP A 71 -7.16 -9.73 -9.76
CA TRP A 71 -8.42 -10.38 -10.11
C TRP A 71 -8.80 -10.13 -11.58
N GLY A 72 -8.72 -8.88 -12.03
CA GLY A 72 -9.08 -8.45 -13.37
C GLY A 72 -8.13 -8.98 -14.46
N TYR A 73 -6.82 -9.00 -14.21
CA TYR A 73 -5.85 -9.46 -15.21
C TYR A 73 -5.58 -10.98 -15.13
N ALA A 74 -5.35 -11.53 -13.94
CA ALA A 74 -5.02 -12.94 -13.80
C ALA A 74 -6.26 -13.85 -13.70
N GLY A 75 -7.45 -13.29 -13.48
CA GLY A 75 -8.68 -14.06 -13.25
C GLY A 75 -8.70 -14.79 -11.90
N LEU A 76 -7.81 -14.41 -10.98
CA LEU A 76 -7.62 -15.09 -9.70
C LEU A 76 -8.10 -14.20 -8.56
N LEU A 77 -9.20 -14.59 -7.92
CA LEU A 77 -9.66 -13.93 -6.71
C LEU A 77 -8.72 -14.29 -5.55
N SER A 78 -7.87 -13.36 -5.13
CA SER A 78 -7.05 -13.50 -3.91
C SER A 78 -7.65 -12.67 -2.78
N LEU A 79 -7.99 -13.35 -1.69
CA LEU A 79 -8.46 -12.72 -0.45
C LEU A 79 -7.31 -12.50 0.55
N GLY A 80 -6.07 -12.80 0.16
CA GLY A 80 -4.89 -12.72 1.03
C GLY A 80 -4.01 -11.48 0.85
N HIS A 81 -4.45 -10.49 0.07
CA HIS A 81 -3.66 -9.30 -0.27
C HIS A 81 -3.20 -8.50 0.96
N GLY A 82 -3.98 -8.52 2.04
CA GLY A 82 -3.65 -7.82 3.28
C GLY A 82 -2.31 -8.24 3.88
N LEU A 83 -1.90 -9.50 3.73
CA LEU A 83 -0.61 -9.96 4.24
C LEU A 83 0.56 -9.29 3.52
N PHE A 84 0.52 -9.20 2.19
CA PHE A 84 1.59 -8.59 1.40
C PHE A 84 1.70 -7.09 1.68
N PHE A 85 0.56 -6.41 1.81
CA PHE A 85 0.53 -5.01 2.22
C PHE A 85 1.10 -4.81 3.63
N ALA A 86 0.73 -5.69 4.57
CA ALA A 86 1.24 -5.65 5.94
C ALA A 86 2.76 -5.88 6.00
N LEU A 87 3.32 -6.83 5.24
CA LEU A 87 4.76 -7.08 5.20
C LEU A 87 5.56 -5.86 4.73
N GLY A 88 5.09 -5.17 3.70
CA GLY A 88 5.68 -3.90 3.27
C GLY A 88 5.61 -2.83 4.36
N GLY A 89 4.44 -2.69 5.01
CA GLY A 89 4.25 -1.78 6.14
C GLY A 89 5.16 -2.10 7.33
N TYR A 90 5.34 -3.38 7.66
CA TYR A 90 6.23 -3.86 8.71
C TYR A 90 7.69 -3.54 8.40
N ALA A 91 8.15 -3.76 7.16
CA ALA A 91 9.52 -3.41 6.76
C ALA A 91 9.82 -1.93 6.97
N MET A 92 8.90 -1.04 6.58
CA MET A 92 9.04 0.40 6.85
C MET A 92 8.90 0.74 8.35
N GLY A 93 8.00 0.05 9.05
CA GLY A 93 7.81 0.21 10.49
C GLY A 93 9.04 -0.18 11.31
N MET A 94 9.77 -1.23 10.89
CA MET A 94 11.05 -1.62 11.48
C MET A 94 12.06 -0.48 11.36
N TYR A 95 12.15 0.16 10.20
CA TYR A 95 13.01 1.33 10.01
C TYR A 95 12.63 2.51 10.90
N LEU A 96 11.34 2.83 11.00
CA LEU A 96 10.88 3.91 11.86
C LEU A 96 11.13 3.61 13.36
N MET A 97 11.08 2.33 13.76
CA MET A 97 11.47 1.90 15.10
C MET A 97 12.96 2.06 15.37
N ARG A 98 13.81 1.71 14.40
CA ARG A 98 15.26 1.91 14.51
C ARG A 98 15.61 3.40 14.58
N GLN A 99 14.98 4.24 13.76
CA GLN A 99 15.11 5.70 13.83
C GLN A 99 14.73 6.27 15.20
N ALA A 100 13.66 5.75 15.81
CA ALA A 100 13.23 6.20 17.13
C ALA A 100 14.13 5.70 18.28
N ALA A 101 14.76 4.53 18.10
CA ALA A 101 15.61 3.89 19.10
C ALA A 101 17.08 4.37 19.07
N GLY A 102 17.55 4.89 17.93
CA GLY A 102 18.96 5.22 17.74
C GLY A 102 19.83 3.98 17.83
N ASP A 103 20.90 4.05 18.62
CA ASP A 103 21.82 2.92 18.84
C ASP A 103 21.25 1.82 19.75
N GLY A 104 20.10 2.08 20.40
CA GLY A 104 19.44 1.15 21.30
C GLY A 104 18.54 0.12 20.61
N LEU A 105 17.94 -0.74 21.43
CA LEU A 105 16.85 -1.62 21.00
C LEU A 105 15.55 -0.82 20.84
N PRO A 106 14.67 -1.19 19.89
CA PRO A 106 13.31 -0.69 19.83
C PRO A 106 12.60 -0.82 21.18
N ALA A 107 11.85 0.21 21.59
CA ALA A 107 11.25 0.28 22.92
C ALA A 107 10.40 -0.96 23.29
N PHE A 108 9.68 -1.52 22.32
CA PHE A 108 8.87 -2.73 22.55
C PHE A 108 9.74 -3.98 22.80
N MET A 109 10.94 -4.06 22.22
CA MET A 109 11.87 -5.18 22.44
C MET A 109 12.43 -5.12 23.85
N THR A 110 12.80 -3.92 24.32
CA THR A 110 13.21 -3.71 25.72
C THR A 110 12.09 -4.08 26.68
N PHE A 111 10.84 -3.68 26.38
CA PHE A 111 9.68 -4.06 27.18
C PHE A 111 9.43 -5.57 27.24
N LEU A 112 9.72 -6.28 26.15
CA LEU A 112 9.62 -7.74 26.05
C LEU A 112 10.91 -8.47 26.53
N SER A 113 11.81 -7.77 27.21
CA SER A 113 13.07 -8.32 27.76
C SER A 113 14.01 -8.93 26.71
N TRP A 114 14.00 -8.43 25.48
CA TRP A 114 15.01 -8.80 24.48
C TRP A 114 16.34 -8.11 24.81
N THR A 115 17.43 -8.84 24.68
CA THR A 115 18.79 -8.35 24.98
C THR A 115 19.57 -7.95 23.72
N GLU A 116 19.20 -8.49 22.56
CA GLU A 116 19.87 -8.25 21.29
C GLU A 116 18.88 -8.11 20.15
N LEU A 117 19.33 -7.46 19.07
CA LEU A 117 18.52 -7.25 17.89
C LEU A 117 18.52 -8.55 17.05
N PRO A 118 17.33 -9.08 16.68
CA PRO A 118 17.27 -10.30 15.88
C PRO A 118 17.88 -10.11 14.50
N TRP A 119 18.43 -11.19 13.92
CA TRP A 119 19.09 -11.12 12.61
C TRP A 119 18.21 -10.58 11.49
N TYR A 120 16.89 -10.82 11.52
CA TYR A 120 15.95 -10.32 10.51
C TYR A 120 15.65 -8.82 10.63
N TRP A 121 16.09 -8.17 11.71
CA TRP A 121 16.09 -6.71 11.87
C TRP A 121 17.39 -6.05 11.40
N ALA A 122 18.40 -6.84 11.01
CA ALA A 122 19.68 -6.31 10.59
C ALA A 122 19.53 -5.35 9.39
N GLY A 123 20.24 -4.22 9.46
CA GLY A 123 20.26 -3.18 8.43
C GLY A 123 18.99 -2.32 8.35
N THR A 124 17.97 -2.58 9.18
CA THR A 124 16.72 -1.80 9.14
C THR A 124 16.88 -0.36 9.64
N ASP A 125 18.04 0.02 10.16
CA ASP A 125 18.45 1.42 10.38
C ASP A 125 18.75 2.18 9.07
N ASN A 126 19.03 1.47 7.97
CA ASN A 126 19.26 2.05 6.66
C ASN A 126 17.96 2.16 5.85
N PHE A 127 17.68 3.36 5.34
CA PHE A 127 16.45 3.63 4.57
C PHE A 127 16.37 2.84 3.26
N LEU A 128 17.48 2.74 2.52
CA LEU A 128 17.48 2.02 1.24
C LEU A 128 17.28 0.51 1.46
N TRP A 129 17.88 -0.03 2.50
CA TRP A 129 17.65 -1.43 2.88
C TRP A 129 16.20 -1.69 3.27
N ALA A 130 15.58 -0.77 4.03
CA ALA A 130 14.17 -0.85 4.36
C ALA A 130 13.29 -0.82 3.10
N LEU A 131 13.59 0.04 2.12
CA LEU A 131 12.88 0.06 0.83
C LEU A 131 13.07 -1.25 0.04
N CYS A 132 14.26 -1.84 0.06
CA CYS A 132 14.47 -3.17 -0.51
C CYS A 132 13.57 -4.20 0.19
N LEU A 133 13.50 -4.22 1.52
CA LEU A 133 12.63 -5.14 2.26
C LEU A 133 11.14 -4.92 1.98
N VAL A 134 10.69 -3.66 1.80
CA VAL A 134 9.30 -3.33 1.44
C VAL A 134 8.86 -4.06 0.16
N VAL A 135 9.79 -4.28 -0.79
CA VAL A 135 9.50 -4.98 -2.05
C VAL A 135 9.85 -6.46 -1.96
N LEU A 136 11.05 -6.78 -1.46
CA LEU A 136 11.60 -8.14 -1.48
C LEU A 136 10.89 -9.07 -0.49
N ALA A 137 10.53 -8.61 0.71
CA ALA A 137 9.87 -9.48 1.69
C ALA A 137 8.49 -9.98 1.21
N PRO A 138 7.54 -9.11 0.81
CA PRO A 138 6.29 -9.58 0.21
C PRO A 138 6.50 -10.26 -1.15
N GLY A 139 7.46 -9.78 -1.96
CA GLY A 139 7.75 -10.36 -3.28
C GLY A 139 8.28 -11.80 -3.21
N LEU A 140 9.20 -12.10 -2.29
CA LEU A 140 9.72 -13.44 -2.06
C LEU A 140 8.64 -14.36 -1.50
N LEU A 141 7.82 -13.88 -0.55
CA LEU A 141 6.68 -14.66 -0.07
C LEU A 141 5.71 -14.97 -1.22
N ALA A 142 5.41 -13.99 -2.07
CA ALA A 142 4.54 -14.15 -3.22
C ALA A 142 5.14 -15.12 -4.25
N LEU A 143 6.46 -15.09 -4.46
CA LEU A 143 7.17 -16.00 -5.34
C LEU A 143 7.07 -17.45 -4.84
N VAL A 144 7.40 -17.68 -3.56
CA VAL A 144 7.35 -19.02 -2.95
C VAL A 144 5.92 -19.55 -2.98
N PHE A 145 4.96 -18.75 -2.49
CA PHE A 145 3.56 -19.13 -2.49
C PHE A 145 3.02 -19.39 -3.91
N GLY A 146 3.28 -18.47 -4.83
CA GLY A 146 2.87 -18.55 -6.23
C GLY A 146 3.45 -19.77 -6.93
N PHE A 147 4.73 -20.08 -6.70
CA PHE A 147 5.39 -21.26 -7.25
C PHE A 147 4.62 -22.55 -6.90
N PHE A 148 4.29 -22.76 -5.62
CA PHE A 148 3.54 -23.94 -5.19
C PHE A 148 2.08 -23.92 -5.62
N ALA A 149 1.43 -22.75 -5.55
CA ALA A 149 0.04 -22.57 -5.94
C ALA A 149 -0.19 -22.92 -7.42
N PHE A 150 0.66 -22.39 -8.31
CA PHE A 150 0.54 -22.58 -9.75
C PHE A 150 1.06 -23.93 -10.21
N ARG A 151 2.15 -24.45 -9.60
CA ARG A 151 2.62 -25.80 -9.91
C ARG A 151 1.59 -26.87 -9.56
N SER A 152 0.82 -26.66 -8.49
CA SER A 152 -0.30 -27.52 -8.10
C SER A 152 -1.59 -27.29 -8.92
N ARG A 153 -1.56 -26.41 -9.93
CA ARG A 153 -2.69 -26.05 -10.81
C ARG A 153 -3.97 -25.68 -10.05
N ILE A 154 -3.84 -24.99 -8.91
CA ILE A 154 -4.98 -24.56 -8.09
C ILE A 154 -5.75 -23.48 -8.84
N LYS A 155 -7.09 -23.59 -8.90
CA LYS A 155 -7.96 -22.66 -9.64
C LYS A 155 -9.17 -22.23 -8.81
N GLY A 156 -9.71 -21.07 -9.16
CA GLY A 156 -10.98 -20.57 -8.63
C GLY A 156 -10.98 -20.42 -7.10
N VAL A 157 -12.05 -20.87 -6.47
CA VAL A 157 -12.30 -20.70 -5.02
C VAL A 157 -11.19 -21.28 -4.15
N TYR A 158 -10.55 -22.39 -4.57
CA TYR A 158 -9.46 -23.00 -3.81
C TYR A 158 -8.25 -22.07 -3.66
N PHE A 159 -7.98 -21.24 -4.68
CA PHE A 159 -6.91 -20.24 -4.59
C PHE A 159 -7.26 -19.15 -3.55
N SER A 160 -8.52 -18.72 -3.51
CA SER A 160 -9.02 -17.77 -2.51
C SER A 160 -8.92 -18.33 -1.09
N ILE A 161 -9.33 -19.58 -0.87
CA ILE A 161 -9.23 -20.25 0.44
C ILE A 161 -7.76 -20.35 0.88
N MET A 162 -6.87 -20.74 -0.02
CA MET A 162 -5.45 -20.88 0.27
C MET A 162 -4.77 -19.55 0.61
N THR A 163 -5.07 -18.47 -0.13
CA THR A 163 -4.54 -17.13 0.15
C THR A 163 -5.07 -16.56 1.48
N GLN A 164 -6.32 -16.85 1.82
CA GLN A 164 -6.90 -16.49 3.11
C GLN A 164 -6.26 -17.28 4.26
N ALA A 165 -6.03 -18.59 4.09
CA ALA A 165 -5.32 -19.42 5.06
C ALA A 165 -3.88 -18.92 5.29
N LEU A 166 -3.15 -18.54 4.22
CA LEU A 166 -1.83 -17.92 4.33
C LEU A 166 -1.88 -16.63 5.17
N THR A 167 -2.88 -15.78 4.90
CA THR A 167 -3.05 -14.51 5.63
C THR A 167 -3.38 -14.74 7.10
N PHE A 168 -4.21 -15.73 7.40
CA PHE A 168 -4.53 -16.11 8.77
C PHE A 168 -3.29 -16.67 9.49
N ALA A 169 -2.51 -17.54 8.85
CA ALA A 169 -1.25 -18.04 9.41
C ALA A 169 -0.25 -16.89 9.66
N GLY A 170 -0.15 -15.94 8.72
CA GLY A 170 0.63 -14.73 8.89
C GLY A 170 0.17 -13.89 10.08
N MET A 171 -1.14 -13.65 10.21
CA MET A 171 -1.71 -12.95 11.37
C MET A 171 -1.33 -13.65 12.69
N LEU A 172 -1.50 -14.97 12.78
CA LEU A 172 -1.14 -15.74 13.97
C LEU A 172 0.35 -15.62 14.31
N LEU A 173 1.22 -15.62 13.30
CA LEU A 173 2.66 -15.42 13.51
C LEU A 173 2.95 -14.03 14.05
N PHE A 174 2.39 -12.99 13.44
CA PHE A 174 2.62 -11.60 13.84
C PHE A 174 2.00 -11.22 15.19
N PHE A 175 1.01 -11.97 15.68
CA PHE A 175 0.45 -11.77 17.03
C PHE A 175 1.30 -12.34 18.17
N ARG A 176 2.30 -13.16 17.85
CA ARG A 176 3.21 -13.74 18.84
C ARG A 176 4.30 -12.74 19.23
N ASN A 177 4.38 -12.37 20.49
CA ASN A 177 5.40 -11.46 21.01
C ASN A 177 6.82 -12.03 20.89
N GLU A 178 6.96 -13.34 20.89
CA GLU A 178 8.26 -14.04 20.82
C GLU A 178 8.90 -13.98 19.42
N THR A 179 8.18 -13.48 18.41
CA THR A 179 8.67 -13.42 17.02
C THR A 179 9.47 -12.16 16.71
N GLY A 180 9.58 -11.22 17.66
CA GLY A 180 10.33 -9.97 17.46
C GLY A 180 9.64 -8.96 16.54
N PHE A 181 8.36 -9.15 16.21
CA PHE A 181 7.55 -8.20 15.44
C PHE A 181 6.59 -7.36 16.29
N GLY A 182 6.70 -7.43 17.62
CA GLY A 182 5.88 -6.65 18.54
C GLY A 182 4.52 -7.27 18.89
N GLY A 183 4.14 -8.39 18.26
CA GLY A 183 2.97 -9.15 18.65
C GLY A 183 1.69 -8.32 18.71
N ASN A 184 0.92 -8.49 19.78
CA ASN A 184 -0.27 -7.68 20.06
C ASN A 184 0.04 -6.25 20.53
N ASN A 185 1.29 -5.91 20.83
CA ASN A 185 1.69 -4.57 21.24
C ASN A 185 1.90 -3.63 20.04
N GLY A 186 2.36 -4.18 18.91
CA GLY A 186 2.67 -3.44 17.70
C GLY A 186 3.86 -2.48 17.83
N PHE A 187 4.08 -1.69 16.77
CA PHE A 187 5.13 -0.66 16.74
C PHE A 187 4.58 0.69 17.19
N THR A 188 5.34 1.43 17.99
CA THR A 188 4.92 2.70 18.63
C THR A 188 6.06 3.69 18.70
N ASN A 189 5.80 4.99 18.91
CA ASN A 189 6.84 6.03 18.95
C ASN A 189 7.54 6.33 17.62
N PHE A 190 6.83 6.27 16.49
CA PHE A 190 7.34 6.87 15.26
C PHE A 190 7.48 8.39 15.44
N ARG A 191 8.68 8.94 15.21
CA ARG A 191 8.97 10.37 15.42
C ARG A 191 9.52 11.04 14.17
N SER A 192 10.43 10.37 13.48
CA SER A 192 11.13 10.92 12.32
C SER A 192 11.24 9.89 11.20
N ILE A 193 11.39 10.41 9.99
CA ILE A 193 11.74 9.69 8.77
C ILE A 193 12.86 10.46 8.09
N LEU A 194 14.00 9.81 7.82
CA LEU A 194 15.18 10.48 7.22
C LEU A 194 15.63 11.75 7.96
N GLY A 195 15.49 11.78 9.29
CA GLY A 195 15.81 12.95 10.12
C GLY A 195 14.72 14.04 10.16
N PHE A 196 13.68 13.95 9.34
CA PHE A 196 12.55 14.89 9.36
C PHE A 196 11.44 14.40 10.30
N SER A 197 10.88 15.29 11.13
CA SER A 197 9.74 14.94 11.98
C SER A 197 8.52 14.55 11.13
N ILE A 198 7.86 13.43 11.46
CA ILE A 198 6.63 12.99 10.78
C ILE A 198 5.43 13.90 11.08
N SER A 199 5.52 14.71 12.14
CA SER A 199 4.48 15.67 12.50
C SER A 199 4.61 17.00 11.76
N SER A 200 5.75 17.24 11.09
CA SER A 200 5.97 18.48 10.35
C SER A 200 5.04 18.59 9.14
N GLN A 201 4.60 19.81 8.85
CA GLN A 201 3.72 20.12 7.72
C GLN A 201 4.37 19.72 6.39
N GLY A 202 5.67 20.04 6.22
CA GLY A 202 6.45 19.67 5.05
C GLY A 202 6.56 18.16 4.85
N THR A 203 6.86 17.40 5.90
CA THR A 203 6.98 15.93 5.79
C THR A 203 5.66 15.31 5.38
N ARG A 204 4.54 15.73 5.98
CA ARG A 204 3.20 15.22 5.63
C ARG A 204 2.83 15.55 4.19
N ALA A 205 3.12 16.76 3.73
CA ALA A 205 2.91 17.17 2.34
C ALA A 205 3.74 16.32 1.36
N THR A 206 5.02 16.10 1.65
CA THR A 206 5.91 15.25 0.83
C THR A 206 5.45 13.80 0.78
N LEU A 207 5.08 13.21 1.93
CA LEU A 207 4.54 11.85 1.97
C LEU A 207 3.24 11.74 1.18
N PHE A 208 2.36 12.73 1.29
CA PHE A 208 1.12 12.78 0.51
C PHE A 208 1.40 12.81 -1.00
N LEU A 209 2.32 13.67 -1.44
CA LEU A 209 2.73 13.73 -2.85
C LEU A 209 3.34 12.42 -3.33
N ALA A 210 4.19 11.78 -2.52
CA ALA A 210 4.74 10.47 -2.83
C ALA A 210 3.64 9.41 -2.99
N THR A 211 2.60 9.42 -2.15
CA THR A 211 1.43 8.54 -2.29
C THR A 211 0.65 8.80 -3.58
N VAL A 212 0.43 10.08 -3.94
CA VAL A 212 -0.23 10.45 -5.21
C VAL A 212 0.58 9.96 -6.41
N LEU A 213 1.90 10.16 -6.41
CA LEU A 213 2.80 9.68 -7.47
C LEU A 213 2.76 8.15 -7.57
N LEU A 214 2.76 7.44 -6.44
CA LEU A 214 2.66 5.99 -6.41
C LEU A 214 1.32 5.48 -6.96
N LEU A 215 0.21 6.17 -6.66
CA LEU A 215 -1.10 5.84 -7.21
C LEU A 215 -1.12 6.04 -8.74
N ILE A 216 -0.59 7.16 -9.24
CA ILE A 216 -0.48 7.42 -10.69
C ILE A 216 0.38 6.36 -11.36
N ALA A 217 1.54 6.03 -10.79
CA ALA A 217 2.41 4.98 -11.31
C ALA A 217 1.69 3.62 -11.35
N SER A 218 0.91 3.30 -10.31
CA SER A 218 0.15 2.05 -10.23
C SER A 218 -0.97 1.98 -11.27
N LEU A 219 -1.69 3.09 -11.49
CA LEU A 219 -2.69 3.22 -12.57
C LEU A 219 -2.05 3.10 -13.95
N TYR A 220 -0.89 3.72 -14.15
CA TYR A 220 -0.14 3.67 -15.41
C TYR A 220 0.33 2.24 -15.71
N ILE A 221 0.88 1.53 -14.72
CA ILE A 221 1.25 0.11 -14.85
C ILE A 221 0.02 -0.74 -15.19
N GLY A 222 -1.10 -0.49 -14.51
CA GLY A 222 -2.37 -1.16 -14.81
C GLY A 222 -2.85 -0.92 -16.24
N TRP A 223 -2.68 0.30 -16.75
CA TRP A 223 -3.03 0.65 -18.13
C TRP A 223 -2.12 -0.03 -19.17
N LEU A 224 -0.83 -0.21 -18.86
CA LEU A 224 0.12 -0.92 -19.72
C LEU A 224 -0.10 -2.44 -19.75
N ALA A 225 -0.84 -3.00 -18.79
CA ALA A 225 -1.05 -4.44 -18.71
C ALA A 225 -1.80 -4.95 -19.97
N PRO A 226 -1.33 -6.03 -20.64
CA PRO A 226 -1.86 -6.53 -21.92
C PRO A 226 -3.37 -6.91 -21.98
N GLY A 227 -4.10 -6.79 -20.88
CA GLY A 227 -5.54 -7.09 -20.78
C GLY A 227 -6.45 -5.85 -20.89
N ALA A 228 -5.90 -4.63 -20.88
CA ALA A 228 -6.67 -3.39 -21.01
C ALA A 228 -7.38 -3.26 -22.37
N GLU A 229 -7.00 -4.07 -23.36
CA GLU A 229 -7.55 -4.05 -24.71
C GLU A 229 -8.88 -4.81 -24.84
N GLN A 230 -9.19 -5.76 -23.94
CA GLN A 230 -10.44 -6.54 -23.97
C GLN A 230 -11.66 -5.78 -23.43
N VAL A 231 -11.47 -4.59 -22.85
CA VAL A 231 -12.54 -3.72 -22.32
C VAL A 231 -12.79 -2.51 -23.25
N ARG A 232 -12.21 -2.50 -24.46
CA ARG A 232 -12.54 -1.46 -25.45
C ARG A 232 -14.00 -1.63 -25.88
N PRO A 233 -14.88 -0.63 -25.67
CA PRO A 233 -16.22 -0.70 -26.21
C PRO A 233 -16.12 -0.53 -27.73
N GLY A 234 -16.18 -1.64 -28.47
CA GLY A 234 -16.27 -1.60 -29.93
C GLY A 234 -15.67 -2.77 -30.73
N SER A 235 -15.05 -3.80 -30.12
CA SER A 235 -14.50 -4.93 -30.90
C SER A 235 -15.41 -6.15 -31.00
N ASP A 236 -16.53 -6.21 -30.28
CA ASP A 236 -17.52 -7.28 -30.46
C ASP A 236 -18.51 -6.90 -31.56
N GLY A 237 -17.95 -6.57 -32.73
CA GLY A 237 -18.65 -6.50 -33.99
C GLY A 237 -18.37 -7.78 -34.77
N VAL A 238 -19.39 -8.63 -34.86
CA VAL A 238 -19.66 -9.57 -35.97
C VAL A 238 -18.47 -10.41 -36.46
N ALA A 239 -18.42 -11.66 -36.02
CA ALA A 239 -18.23 -12.83 -36.88
C ALA A 239 -18.73 -14.08 -36.13
#